data_AF-A0A6J3M386-F1
#
_entry.id   AF-A0A6J3M386-F1
#
_cell.length_a   1.000
_cell.length_b   1.000
_cell.length_c   1.000
_cell.angle_alpha   90.00
_cell.angle_beta   90.00
_cell.angle_gamma   90.00
#
_symmetry.space_group_name_H-M   'P 1'
#
loop_
_entity.id
_entity.type
_entity.pdbx_description
1 polymer ?
#
loop_
_entity_poly.entity_id
_entity_poly.type
_entity_poly.pdbx_seq_one_letter_code
_entity_poly.pdbx_strand_id
1 'polypeptide(L)'
;MADEADAVDSPGGVPVTDSIVTSAPPPASDNDPHPETTEIIRQVEYYFSDENLPSDAYLLAKAGGDGNGPVPIKTILGFPKMRGYKPKSQVIASLKLSTKIQVIGNKHIQRREPLKIPLRATPSLGLDRILEDRAKTLREKPWLTKGMLKPTGFEEYATEGPIRPEEHAVERKLYDAEEAFYIRIENAVARYLAKRKMHSMNANILTQFLIFGGFDASQRHFSGGLNKQEMEKMTADEIALAK
;
A
#
# COMPACT_ATOMS: atom_id res chain seq x y z
N MET A 1 -4.09 43.15 99.68
CA MET A 1 -2.73 43.57 100.06
C MET A 1 -1.98 43.73 98.76
N ALA A 2 -1.84 45.00 98.31
CA ALA A 2 -1.09 45.53 97.15
C ALA A 2 -1.46 44.95 95.76
N ASP A 3 -1.50 45.64 94.63
CA ASP A 3 -1.20 47.01 94.17
C ASP A 3 -1.81 47.03 92.73
N GLU A 4 -2.67 47.98 92.34
CA GLU A 4 -2.36 49.27 91.70
C GLU A 4 -1.75 49.16 90.28
N ALA A 5 -2.57 49.48 89.26
CA ALA A 5 -2.32 50.52 88.24
C ALA A 5 -1.55 50.02 87.00
N ASP A 6 -1.72 50.48 85.76
CA ASP A 6 -2.64 51.39 85.04
C ASP A 6 -2.14 51.32 83.56
N ALA A 7 -2.85 51.97 82.65
CA ALA A 7 -2.44 52.40 81.30
C ALA A 7 -2.59 51.42 80.11
N VAL A 8 -2.97 51.83 78.89
CA VAL A 8 -3.75 52.93 78.28
C VAL A 8 -3.61 52.72 76.75
N ASP A 9 -4.69 53.02 76.03
CA ASP A 9 -4.80 53.43 74.61
C ASP A 9 -4.83 52.42 73.43
N SER A 10 -5.74 52.79 72.53
CA SER A 10 -6.22 52.24 71.24
C SER A 10 -5.27 52.56 70.06
N PRO A 11 -5.69 52.53 68.78
CA PRO A 11 -6.51 51.57 67.99
C PRO A 11 -5.76 51.14 66.70
N GLY A 12 -6.25 50.15 65.94
CA GLY A 12 -5.79 50.01 64.55
C GLY A 12 -6.13 48.72 63.81
N GLY A 13 -7.04 48.84 62.84
CA GLY A 13 -6.88 48.37 61.46
C GLY A 13 -6.45 46.92 61.17
N VAL A 14 -7.43 46.13 60.69
CA VAL A 14 -7.40 45.14 59.57
C VAL A 14 -6.04 44.83 58.90
N PRO A 15 -5.73 43.56 58.54
CA PRO A 15 -6.31 43.02 57.31
C PRO A 15 -6.64 41.51 57.28
N VAL A 16 -7.58 41.23 56.39
CA VAL A 16 -8.02 39.96 55.84
C VAL A 16 -6.83 39.25 55.19
N THR A 17 -6.60 37.98 55.54
CA THR A 17 -5.58 37.14 54.91
C THR A 17 -6.13 36.56 53.60
N ASP A 18 -5.80 37.21 52.48
CA ASP A 18 -5.95 36.61 51.15
C ASP A 18 -4.95 35.46 51.00
N SER A 19 -5.49 34.25 50.93
CA SER A 19 -4.76 33.05 50.54
C SER A 19 -4.54 33.07 49.03
N ILE A 20 -3.33 33.40 48.60
CA ILE A 20 -2.91 33.24 47.20
C ILE A 20 -2.70 31.74 46.96
N VAL A 21 -3.74 31.09 46.46
CA VAL A 21 -3.66 29.81 45.79
C VAL A 21 -2.96 30.04 44.45
N THR A 22 -1.72 29.55 44.33
CA THR A 22 -1.03 29.35 43.06
C THR A 22 -1.92 28.48 42.16
N SER A 23 -2.60 29.11 41.20
CA SER A 23 -3.38 28.41 40.18
C SER A 23 -2.45 27.82 39.12
N ALA A 24 -2.37 26.49 39.14
CA ALA A 24 -1.91 25.68 38.02
C ALA A 24 -2.68 26.04 36.73
N PRO A 25 -2.06 25.91 35.54
CA PRO A 25 -2.74 26.18 34.28
C PRO A 25 -3.92 25.20 34.07
N PRO A 26 -5.05 25.67 33.51
CA PRO A 26 -6.28 24.89 33.38
C PRO A 26 -6.12 23.71 32.40
N PRO A 27 -6.90 22.62 32.59
CA PRO A 27 -6.82 21.43 31.76
C PRO A 27 -7.27 21.72 30.33
N ALA A 28 -6.41 21.34 29.36
CA ALA A 28 -6.65 21.46 27.93
C ALA A 28 -8.00 20.84 27.53
N SER A 29 -8.80 21.57 26.76
CA SER A 29 -10.06 21.05 26.23
C SER A 29 -9.80 20.22 24.97
N ASP A 30 -10.57 19.14 24.79
CA ASP A 30 -10.40 18.14 23.71
C ASP A 30 -10.56 18.69 22.27
N ASN A 31 -10.88 19.98 22.11
CA ASN A 31 -11.11 20.64 20.82
C ASN A 31 -10.15 21.80 20.52
N ASP A 32 -9.22 22.11 21.43
CA ASP A 32 -8.27 23.19 21.19
C ASP A 32 -7.24 22.80 20.11
N PRO A 33 -6.75 23.75 19.29
CA PRO A 33 -5.68 23.48 18.34
C PRO A 33 -4.44 22.93 19.07
N HIS A 34 -3.76 21.96 18.47
CA HIS A 34 -2.53 21.42 19.06
C HIS A 34 -1.50 22.55 19.19
N PRO A 35 -0.63 22.58 20.21
CA PRO A 35 0.43 23.59 20.31
C PRO A 35 1.31 23.66 19.05
N GLU A 36 1.42 22.56 18.32
CA GLU A 36 2.17 22.43 17.05
C GLU A 36 1.25 22.48 15.80
N THR A 37 0.17 23.26 15.86
CA THR A 37 -0.80 23.42 14.75
C THR A 37 -0.12 23.77 13.43
N THR A 38 0.85 24.69 13.46
CA THR A 38 1.62 25.15 12.29
C THR A 38 2.44 24.03 11.65
N GLU A 39 3.06 23.15 12.44
CA GLU A 39 3.85 22.04 11.91
C GLU A 39 2.97 20.96 11.28
N ILE A 40 1.85 20.63 11.92
CA ILE A 40 0.85 19.68 11.41
C ILE A 40 0.34 20.15 10.05
N ILE A 41 -0.07 21.42 9.95
CA ILE A 41 -0.54 22.02 8.70
C ILE A 41 0.57 21.94 7.64
N ARG A 42 1.80 22.34 7.97
CA ARG A 42 2.93 22.32 7.04
C ARG A 42 3.22 20.91 6.50
N GLN A 43 3.21 19.90 7.36
CA GLN A 43 3.46 18.52 6.92
C GLN A 43 2.35 17.99 6.03
N VAL A 44 1.08 18.23 6.39
CA VAL A 44 -0.05 17.79 5.56
C VAL A 44 -0.09 18.55 4.22
N GLU A 45 0.14 19.86 4.22
CA GLU A 45 0.26 20.63 2.98
C GLU A 45 1.43 20.18 2.12
N TYR A 46 2.55 19.77 2.72
CA TYR A 46 3.67 19.18 1.99
C TYR A 46 3.31 17.84 1.35
N TYR A 47 2.62 16.95 2.07
CA TYR A 47 2.18 15.67 1.51
C TYR A 47 1.25 15.83 0.30
N PHE A 48 0.36 16.82 0.36
CA PHE A 48 -0.57 17.16 -0.72
C PHE A 48 -0.01 18.21 -1.70
N SER A 49 1.27 18.57 -1.59
CA SER A 49 1.91 19.54 -2.47
C SER A 49 2.02 19.01 -3.90
N ASP A 50 2.18 19.95 -4.83
CA ASP A 50 2.39 19.70 -6.25
C ASP A 50 3.70 18.97 -6.56
N GLU A 51 4.66 18.97 -5.63
CA GLU A 51 5.93 18.25 -5.78
C GLU A 51 5.83 16.79 -5.32
N ASN A 52 5.19 16.55 -4.17
CA ASN A 52 5.13 15.22 -3.57
C ASN A 52 4.01 14.36 -4.18
N LEU A 53 2.82 14.93 -4.36
CA LEU A 53 1.64 14.15 -4.75
C LEU A 53 1.78 13.46 -6.13
N PRO A 54 2.36 14.08 -7.18
CA PRO A 54 2.57 13.40 -8.45
C PRO A 54 3.63 12.28 -8.42
N SER A 55 4.51 12.28 -7.42
CA SER A 55 5.58 11.28 -7.26
C SER A 55 5.23 10.19 -6.24
N ASP A 56 4.31 10.47 -5.32
CA ASP A 56 3.95 9.56 -4.23
C ASP A 56 2.88 8.56 -4.68
N ALA A 57 3.34 7.38 -5.10
CA ALA A 57 2.48 6.29 -5.53
C ALA A 57 1.47 5.83 -4.45
N TYR A 58 1.81 5.98 -3.15
CA TYR A 58 0.94 5.56 -2.06
C TYR A 58 -0.21 6.55 -1.84
N LEU A 59 0.09 7.85 -1.83
CA LEU A 59 -0.95 8.87 -1.74
C LEU A 59 -1.84 8.87 -2.98
N LEU A 60 -1.29 8.70 -4.19
CA LEU A 60 -2.08 8.57 -5.42
C LEU A 60 -3.01 7.34 -5.37
N ALA A 61 -2.52 6.20 -4.88
CA ALA A 61 -3.36 5.01 -4.73
C ALA A 61 -4.58 5.23 -3.80
N LYS A 62 -4.42 6.06 -2.76
CA LYS A 62 -5.49 6.37 -1.80
C LYS A 62 -6.36 7.55 -2.24
N ALA A 63 -5.79 8.55 -2.91
CA ALA A 63 -6.47 9.72 -3.45
C ALA A 63 -7.19 9.45 -4.79
N GLY A 64 -7.06 8.23 -5.33
CA GLY A 64 -7.63 7.89 -6.64
C GLY A 64 -6.69 8.31 -7.77
N GLY A 65 -6.87 7.69 -8.94
CA GLY A 65 -5.95 7.82 -10.09
C GLY A 65 -5.70 9.25 -10.55
N ASP A 66 -6.56 10.20 -10.19
CA ASP A 66 -6.45 11.62 -10.54
C ASP A 66 -5.78 12.47 -9.43
N GLY A 67 -5.37 11.86 -8.31
CA GLY A 67 -4.73 12.50 -7.16
C GLY A 67 -5.62 13.48 -6.36
N ASN A 68 -6.85 13.72 -6.82
CA ASN A 68 -7.75 14.74 -6.26
C ASN A 68 -8.85 14.17 -5.35
N GLY A 69 -8.93 12.86 -5.15
CA GLY A 69 -9.98 12.25 -4.33
C GLY A 69 -9.77 12.37 -2.82
N PRO A 70 -10.81 12.10 -2.03
CA PRO A 70 -10.76 12.19 -0.58
C PRO A 70 -9.89 11.09 0.04
N VAL A 71 -8.89 11.47 0.83
CA VAL A 71 -7.99 10.56 1.54
C VAL A 71 -8.37 10.47 3.03
N PRO A 72 -8.49 9.28 3.62
CA PRO A 72 -8.85 9.16 5.04
C PRO A 72 -7.76 9.68 5.99
N ILE A 73 -8.14 10.50 6.97
CA ILE A 73 -7.26 11.10 7.99
C ILE A 73 -6.49 10.03 8.76
N LYS A 74 -7.13 8.87 9.01
CA LYS A 74 -6.51 7.73 9.68
C LYS A 74 -5.23 7.27 8.97
N THR A 75 -5.20 7.34 7.64
CA THR A 75 -4.02 6.97 6.85
C THR A 75 -2.91 8.00 7.00
N ILE A 76 -3.25 9.29 6.97
CA ILE A 76 -2.27 10.38 7.17
C ILE A 76 -1.63 10.32 8.56
N LEU A 77 -2.43 10.10 9.61
CA LEU A 77 -1.93 9.88 10.98
C LEU A 77 -1.07 8.62 11.12
N GLY A 78 -1.14 7.71 10.15
CA GLY A 78 -0.29 6.53 10.07
C GLY A 78 1.09 6.80 9.47
N PHE A 79 1.39 8.01 8.99
CA PHE A 79 2.70 8.33 8.42
C PHE A 79 3.77 8.59 9.48
N PRO A 80 5.04 8.25 9.23
CA PRO A 80 6.11 8.39 10.23
C PRO A 80 6.17 9.78 10.85
N LYS A 81 6.01 10.83 10.04
CA LYS A 81 6.07 12.23 10.52
C LYS A 81 4.78 12.71 11.18
N MET A 82 3.68 11.96 11.08
CA MET A 82 2.37 12.33 11.67
C MET A 82 2.00 11.49 12.90
N ARG A 83 2.67 10.35 13.11
CA ARG A 83 2.38 9.42 14.22
C ARG A 83 2.64 10.01 15.61
N GLY A 84 3.51 11.01 15.70
CA GLY A 84 3.83 11.72 16.95
C GLY A 84 2.72 12.66 17.43
N TYR A 85 1.92 13.20 16.51
CA TYR A 85 0.88 14.16 16.84
C TYR A 85 -0.42 13.44 17.25
N LYS A 86 -0.74 13.49 18.54
CA LYS A 86 -1.97 12.99 19.15
C LYS A 86 -2.43 14.01 20.20
N PRO A 87 -3.73 14.25 20.38
CA PRO A 87 -4.89 13.46 19.93
C PRO A 87 -5.50 13.86 18.57
N LYS A 88 -6.30 12.97 17.98
CA LYS A 88 -6.88 13.14 16.63
C LYS A 88 -7.78 14.36 16.51
N SER A 89 -8.50 14.71 17.59
CA SER A 89 -9.43 15.84 17.63
C SER A 89 -8.70 17.18 17.39
N GLN A 90 -7.57 17.38 18.07
CA GLN A 90 -6.75 18.57 17.94
C GLN A 90 -6.09 18.68 16.55
N VAL A 91 -5.69 17.54 15.96
CA VAL A 91 -5.19 17.51 14.57
C VAL A 91 -6.30 17.94 13.61
N ILE A 92 -7.53 17.45 13.76
CA ILE A 92 -8.66 17.85 12.91
C ILE A 92 -8.95 19.36 13.05
N ALA A 93 -8.93 19.89 14.28
CA ALA A 93 -9.10 21.32 14.53
C ALA A 93 -8.01 22.15 13.82
N SER A 94 -6.76 21.71 13.91
CA SER A 94 -5.60 22.32 13.23
C SER A 94 -5.78 22.30 11.70
N LEU A 95 -6.21 21.18 11.14
CA LEU A 95 -6.38 21.02 9.68
C LEU A 95 -7.54 21.85 9.12
N LYS A 96 -8.55 22.20 9.93
CA LYS A 96 -9.63 23.12 9.52
C LYS A 96 -9.13 24.54 9.25
N LEU A 97 -8.00 24.93 9.82
CA LEU A 97 -7.39 26.26 9.62
C LEU A 97 -6.56 26.36 8.33
N SER A 98 -6.24 25.25 7.67
CA SER A 98 -5.41 25.27 6.46
C SER A 98 -6.13 25.84 5.24
N THR A 99 -5.38 26.57 4.42
CA THR A 99 -5.85 27.22 3.18
C THR A 99 -5.86 26.27 1.99
N LYS A 100 -4.95 25.28 1.93
CA LYS A 100 -4.75 24.42 0.76
C LYS A 100 -5.54 23.10 0.80
N ILE A 101 -5.94 22.66 1.99
CA ILE A 101 -6.68 21.41 2.18
C ILE A 101 -8.11 21.67 2.70
N GLN A 102 -9.01 20.72 2.42
CA GLN A 102 -10.37 20.70 2.93
C GLN A 102 -10.60 19.40 3.69
N VAL A 103 -11.15 19.52 4.89
CA VAL A 103 -11.58 18.36 5.69
C VAL A 103 -13.04 18.05 5.38
N ILE A 104 -13.32 16.84 4.90
CA ILE A 104 -14.66 16.35 4.56
C ILE A 104 -15.15 15.40 5.66
N GLY A 105 -16.26 15.77 6.29
CA GLY A 105 -16.95 14.95 7.29
C GLY A 105 -16.09 14.57 8.51
N ASN A 106 -15.06 15.37 8.84
CA ASN A 106 -14.08 15.12 9.90
C ASN A 106 -13.33 13.77 9.78
N LYS A 107 -13.41 13.09 8.63
CA LYS A 107 -12.82 11.75 8.40
C LYS A 107 -11.89 11.72 7.20
N HIS A 108 -12.09 12.59 6.22
CA HIS A 108 -11.31 12.64 4.99
C HIS A 108 -10.67 14.02 4.80
N ILE A 109 -9.53 14.06 4.12
CA ILE A 109 -8.83 15.25 3.67
C ILE A 109 -8.78 15.21 2.14
N GLN A 110 -9.08 16.33 1.51
CA GLN A 110 -8.97 16.53 0.08
C GLN A 110 -8.25 17.84 -0.21
N ARG A 111 -7.61 17.95 -1.37
CA ARG A 111 -7.08 19.24 -1.85
C ARG A 111 -8.24 20.17 -2.22
N ARG A 112 -8.14 21.46 -1.86
CA ARG A 112 -9.09 22.48 -2.34
C ARG A 112 -8.86 22.78 -3.81
N GLU A 113 -7.60 22.93 -4.20
CA GLU A 113 -7.22 23.17 -5.58
C GLU A 113 -6.78 21.86 -6.25
N PRO A 114 -7.43 21.46 -7.35
CA PRO A 114 -7.08 20.22 -8.04
C PRO A 114 -5.66 20.31 -8.63
N LEU A 115 -4.96 19.19 -8.64
CA LEU A 115 -3.68 19.04 -9.32
C LEU A 115 -3.80 19.45 -10.80
N LYS A 116 -2.95 20.36 -11.24
CA LYS A 116 -2.83 20.79 -12.65
C LYS A 116 -1.68 20.07 -13.39
N ILE A 117 -0.80 19.39 -12.64
CA ILE A 117 0.44 18.79 -13.15
C ILE A 117 0.16 17.33 -13.52
N PRO A 118 0.68 16.83 -14.67
CA PRO A 118 0.57 15.42 -15.03
C PRO A 118 1.31 14.53 -14.03
N LEU A 119 0.72 13.38 -13.74
CA LEU A 119 1.24 12.42 -12.77
C LEU A 119 2.57 11.82 -13.28
N ARG A 120 3.59 11.79 -12.42
CA ARG A 120 4.90 11.19 -12.74
C ARG A 120 4.95 9.72 -12.37
N ALA A 121 4.27 9.33 -11.29
CA ALA A 121 4.12 7.96 -10.86
C ALA A 121 2.80 7.37 -11.36
N THR A 122 2.83 6.13 -11.85
CA THR A 122 1.61 5.37 -12.01
C THR A 122 1.05 5.09 -10.61
N PRO A 123 -0.23 5.42 -10.35
CA PRO A 123 -0.85 5.02 -9.10
C PRO A 123 -0.73 3.51 -9.01
N SER A 124 -0.16 3.00 -7.93
CA SER A 124 -0.32 1.59 -7.56
C SER A 124 -1.82 1.39 -7.42
N LEU A 125 -2.50 0.90 -8.47
CA LEU A 125 -3.92 0.56 -8.43
C LEU A 125 -4.06 -0.37 -7.23
N GLY A 126 -4.63 0.19 -6.15
CA GLY A 126 -4.30 -0.23 -4.79
C GLY A 126 -4.39 -1.73 -4.70
N LEU A 127 -3.26 -2.40 -4.50
CA LEU A 127 -3.22 -3.84 -4.27
C LEU A 127 -4.25 -4.20 -3.20
N ASP A 128 -4.39 -3.35 -2.18
CA ASP A 128 -5.45 -3.37 -1.17
C ASP A 128 -6.86 -3.47 -1.76
N ARG A 129 -7.24 -2.63 -2.72
CA ARG A 129 -8.57 -2.66 -3.38
C ARG A 129 -8.78 -3.97 -4.13
N ILE A 130 -7.79 -4.38 -4.91
CA ILE A 130 -7.83 -5.66 -5.65
C ILE A 130 -7.96 -6.85 -4.69
N LEU A 131 -7.25 -6.81 -3.56
CA LEU A 131 -7.33 -7.84 -2.51
C LEU A 131 -8.68 -7.82 -1.81
N GLU A 132 -9.24 -6.65 -1.52
CA GLU A 132 -10.56 -6.46 -0.92
C GLU A 132 -11.67 -7.01 -1.83
N ASP A 133 -11.62 -6.70 -3.14
CA ASP A 133 -12.56 -7.18 -4.14
C ASP A 133 -12.49 -8.71 -4.30
N ARG A 134 -11.27 -9.27 -4.32
CA ARG A 134 -11.07 -10.73 -4.29
C ARG A 134 -11.65 -11.35 -3.02
N ALA A 135 -11.43 -10.73 -1.86
CA ALA A 135 -11.98 -11.21 -0.59
C ALA A 135 -13.51 -11.13 -0.55
N LYS A 136 -14.10 -10.05 -1.10
CA LYS A 136 -15.55 -9.89 -1.25
C LYS A 136 -16.13 -10.99 -2.13
N THR A 137 -15.50 -11.24 -3.28
CA THR A 137 -15.90 -12.32 -4.19
C THR A 137 -15.88 -13.69 -3.51
N LEU A 138 -14.86 -13.98 -2.70
CA LEU A 138 -14.75 -15.23 -1.95
C LEU A 138 -15.79 -15.36 -0.82
N ARG A 139 -16.16 -14.25 -0.16
CA ARG A 139 -17.24 -14.24 0.84
C ARG A 139 -18.62 -14.48 0.21
N GLU A 140 -18.87 -13.88 -0.96
CA GLU A 140 -20.12 -14.04 -1.69
C GLU A 140 -20.26 -15.43 -2.33
N LYS A 141 -19.13 -16.03 -2.74
CA LYS A 141 -19.09 -17.34 -3.42
C LYS A 141 -18.19 -18.31 -2.64
N PRO A 142 -18.70 -18.95 -1.57
CA PRO A 142 -17.89 -19.81 -0.70
C PRO A 142 -17.36 -21.09 -1.37
N TRP A 143 -17.92 -21.50 -2.51
CA TRP A 143 -17.39 -22.61 -3.32
C TRP A 143 -16.21 -22.22 -4.22
N LEU A 144 -15.91 -20.92 -4.33
CA LEU A 144 -14.82 -20.42 -5.16
C LEU A 144 -13.53 -20.40 -4.33
N THR A 145 -12.45 -20.95 -4.86
CA THR A 145 -11.15 -20.89 -4.18
C THR A 145 -10.32 -19.71 -4.67
N LYS A 146 -9.36 -19.23 -3.87
CA LYS A 146 -8.41 -18.17 -4.28
C LYS A 146 -7.66 -18.51 -5.57
N GLY A 147 -7.46 -19.80 -5.84
CA GLY A 147 -6.85 -20.29 -7.09
C GLY A 147 -7.72 -20.04 -8.32
N MET A 148 -9.04 -20.10 -8.18
CA MET A 148 -10.01 -19.92 -9.26
C MET A 148 -10.25 -18.46 -9.65
N LEU A 149 -9.79 -17.49 -8.85
CA LEU A 149 -9.80 -16.05 -9.22
C LEU A 149 -8.58 -15.64 -10.04
N LYS A 150 -7.61 -16.55 -10.25
CA LYS A 150 -6.45 -16.27 -11.10
C LYS A 150 -6.89 -16.35 -12.56
N PRO A 151 -6.30 -15.51 -13.43
CA PRO A 151 -6.59 -15.60 -14.85
C PRO A 151 -6.26 -17.00 -15.37
N THR A 152 -7.17 -17.56 -16.15
CA THR A 152 -7.07 -18.94 -16.67
C THR A 152 -6.42 -18.97 -18.05
N GLY A 153 -6.36 -17.81 -18.71
CA GLY A 153 -5.92 -17.69 -20.10
C GLY A 153 -6.99 -18.10 -21.11
N PHE A 154 -8.23 -18.30 -20.68
CA PHE A 154 -9.39 -18.53 -21.54
C PHE A 154 -10.37 -17.33 -21.50
N GLU A 155 -9.89 -16.14 -21.09
CA GLU A 155 -10.72 -14.93 -21.12
C GLU A 155 -10.89 -14.46 -22.57
N GLU A 156 -12.05 -13.86 -22.89
CA GLU A 156 -12.40 -13.37 -24.23
C GLU A 156 -11.39 -12.37 -24.81
N TYR A 157 -10.71 -11.61 -23.94
CA TYR A 157 -9.69 -10.63 -24.31
C TYR A 157 -8.26 -11.09 -23.98
N ALA A 158 -8.07 -12.36 -23.62
CA ALA A 158 -6.74 -12.91 -23.36
C ALA A 158 -5.94 -13.02 -24.66
N THR A 159 -5.27 -11.94 -25.01
CA THR A 159 -4.38 -11.88 -26.18
C THR A 159 -2.96 -12.24 -25.72
N GLU A 160 -2.29 -13.17 -26.40
CA GLU A 160 -0.85 -13.32 -26.20
C GLU A 160 -0.18 -12.05 -26.72
N GLY A 161 0.45 -11.30 -25.81
CA GLY A 161 1.15 -10.08 -26.18
C GLY A 161 2.30 -10.36 -27.17
N PRO A 162 2.80 -9.33 -27.87
CA PRO A 162 3.95 -9.49 -28.74
C PRO A 162 5.12 -10.09 -27.94
N ILE A 163 5.66 -11.20 -28.46
CA ILE A 163 6.79 -11.91 -27.85
C ILE A 163 7.97 -10.95 -27.68
N ARG A 164 8.58 -10.95 -26.49
CA ARG A 164 9.78 -10.14 -26.26
C ARG A 164 10.94 -10.70 -27.11
N PRO A 165 11.85 -9.87 -27.64
CA PRO A 165 12.96 -10.37 -28.47
C PRO A 165 13.82 -11.45 -27.80
N GLU A 166 13.99 -11.35 -26.47
CA GLU A 166 14.67 -12.35 -25.65
C GLU A 166 13.92 -13.69 -25.64
N GLU A 167 12.61 -13.64 -25.42
CA GLU A 167 11.74 -14.82 -25.41
C GLU A 167 11.72 -15.48 -26.79
N HIS A 168 11.68 -14.69 -27.87
CA HIS A 168 11.76 -15.18 -29.24
C HIS A 168 13.04 -15.97 -29.51
N ALA A 169 14.19 -15.49 -29.00
CA ALA A 169 15.46 -16.18 -29.18
C ALA A 169 15.49 -17.53 -28.46
N VAL A 170 14.86 -17.63 -27.29
CA VAL A 170 14.68 -18.90 -26.55
C VAL A 170 13.72 -19.83 -27.30
N GLU A 171 12.60 -19.32 -27.79
CA GLU A 171 11.62 -20.12 -28.55
C GLU A 171 12.21 -20.70 -29.83
N ARG A 172 12.99 -19.90 -30.57
CA ARG A 172 13.67 -20.39 -31.78
C ARG A 172 14.57 -21.58 -31.51
N LYS A 173 15.29 -21.59 -30.38
CA LYS A 173 16.13 -22.72 -29.99
C LYS A 173 15.30 -23.95 -29.60
N LEU A 174 14.15 -23.74 -28.96
CA LEU A 174 13.29 -24.83 -28.50
C LEU A 174 12.57 -25.57 -29.63
N TYR A 175 12.36 -24.90 -30.76
CA TYR A 175 11.69 -25.42 -31.94
C TYR A 175 12.63 -25.53 -33.15
N ASP A 176 13.93 -25.72 -32.91
CA ASP A 176 14.92 -25.89 -33.98
C ASP A 176 14.57 -27.08 -34.89
N ALA A 177 14.71 -26.89 -36.20
CA ALA A 177 14.38 -27.89 -37.21
C ALA A 177 15.29 -29.13 -37.12
N GLU A 178 16.52 -28.94 -36.66
CA GLU A 178 17.52 -30.02 -36.47
C GLU A 178 17.15 -30.96 -35.32
N GLU A 179 16.32 -30.50 -34.38
CA GLU A 179 15.83 -31.32 -33.28
C GLU A 179 14.78 -32.33 -33.76
N ALA A 180 14.59 -33.44 -33.04
CA ALA A 180 13.56 -34.39 -33.42
C ALA A 180 12.14 -33.78 -33.28
N PHE A 181 11.25 -34.09 -34.22
CA PHE A 181 9.87 -33.57 -34.20
C PHE A 181 9.15 -33.82 -32.87
N TYR A 182 9.32 -35.01 -32.30
CA TYR A 182 8.66 -35.41 -31.06
C TYR A 182 9.08 -34.50 -29.88
N ILE A 183 10.35 -34.07 -29.82
CA ILE A 183 10.85 -33.15 -28.79
C ILE A 183 10.23 -31.77 -28.95
N ARG A 184 10.15 -31.25 -30.18
CA ARG A 184 9.51 -29.96 -30.45
C ARG A 184 8.05 -29.93 -30.04
N ILE A 185 7.29 -30.96 -30.39
CA ILE A 185 5.86 -31.02 -30.07
C ILE A 185 5.63 -31.26 -28.57
N GLU A 186 6.47 -32.07 -27.90
CA GLU A 186 6.45 -32.22 -26.43
C GLU A 186 6.69 -30.88 -25.72
N ASN A 187 7.69 -30.12 -26.18
CA ASN A 187 7.98 -28.77 -25.68
C ASN A 187 6.79 -27.82 -25.87
N ALA A 188 6.07 -27.91 -27.00
CA ALA A 188 4.85 -27.15 -27.23
C ALA A 188 3.74 -27.51 -26.23
N VAL A 189 3.50 -28.82 -26.02
CA VAL A 189 2.50 -29.33 -25.07
C VAL A 189 2.83 -28.89 -23.65
N ALA A 190 4.08 -29.06 -23.20
CA ALA A 190 4.52 -28.66 -21.87
C ALA A 190 4.32 -27.16 -21.61
N ARG A 191 4.66 -26.30 -22.58
CA ARG A 191 4.46 -24.85 -22.47
C ARG A 191 2.99 -24.46 -22.45
N TYR A 192 2.15 -25.13 -23.25
CA TYR A 192 0.71 -24.91 -23.23
C TYR A 192 0.12 -25.23 -21.85
N LEU A 193 0.46 -26.39 -21.27
CA LEU A 193 0.01 -26.81 -19.95
C LEU A 193 0.52 -25.90 -18.82
N ALA A 194 1.72 -25.31 -18.96
CA ALA A 194 2.25 -24.36 -17.98
C ALA A 194 1.57 -22.98 -18.04
N LYS A 195 1.22 -22.51 -19.24
CA LYS A 195 0.59 -21.19 -19.44
C LYS A 195 -0.89 -21.17 -19.12
N ARG A 196 -1.63 -22.25 -19.42
CA ARG A 196 -3.09 -22.30 -19.23
C ARG A 196 -3.45 -22.95 -17.90
N LYS A 197 -4.45 -22.38 -17.22
CA LYS A 197 -5.03 -22.98 -16.01
C LYS A 197 -6.46 -23.34 -16.29
N MET A 198 -6.82 -24.59 -16.02
CA MET A 198 -8.17 -25.09 -16.25
C MET A 198 -8.70 -25.82 -15.01
N HIS A 199 -10.01 -26.04 -14.98
CA HIS A 199 -10.64 -26.80 -13.91
C HIS A 199 -10.08 -28.23 -13.85
N SER A 200 -9.96 -28.80 -12.65
CA SER A 200 -9.35 -30.12 -12.40
C SER A 200 -9.91 -31.22 -13.33
N MET A 201 -11.24 -31.27 -13.47
CA MET A 201 -11.90 -32.23 -14.37
C MET A 201 -11.44 -32.09 -15.83
N ASN A 202 -11.34 -30.86 -16.34
CA ASN A 202 -10.91 -30.60 -17.72
C ASN A 202 -9.42 -30.89 -17.90
N ALA A 203 -8.61 -30.57 -16.88
CA ALA A 203 -7.19 -30.91 -16.87
C ALA A 203 -7.00 -32.43 -16.97
N ASN A 204 -7.76 -33.21 -16.19
CA ASN A 204 -7.70 -34.67 -16.25
C ASN A 204 -8.10 -35.21 -17.62
N ILE A 205 -9.18 -34.70 -18.22
CA ILE A 205 -9.60 -35.10 -19.57
C ILE A 205 -8.50 -34.79 -20.60
N LEU A 206 -7.92 -33.60 -20.56
CA LEU A 206 -6.84 -33.20 -21.46
C LEU A 206 -5.58 -34.08 -21.26
N THR A 207 -5.20 -34.35 -20.02
CA THR A 207 -4.08 -35.25 -19.70
C THR A 207 -4.31 -36.64 -20.28
N GLN A 208 -5.50 -37.21 -20.10
CA GLN A 208 -5.84 -38.53 -20.68
C GLN A 208 -5.82 -38.51 -22.21
N PHE A 209 -6.31 -37.43 -22.83
CA PHE A 209 -6.25 -37.26 -24.28
C PHE A 209 -4.82 -37.19 -24.81
N LEU A 210 -3.93 -36.45 -24.12
CA LEU A 210 -2.51 -36.36 -24.48
C LEU A 210 -1.80 -37.70 -24.32
N ILE A 211 -2.05 -38.42 -23.22
CA ILE A 211 -1.51 -39.76 -22.99
C ILE A 211 -1.97 -40.73 -24.08
N PHE A 212 -3.26 -40.69 -24.45
CA PHE A 212 -3.80 -41.49 -25.55
C PHE A 212 -3.11 -41.16 -26.89
N GLY A 213 -2.75 -39.90 -27.10
CA GLY A 213 -1.97 -39.45 -28.25
C GLY A 213 -0.48 -39.80 -28.21
N GLY A 214 -0.02 -40.52 -27.19
CA GLY A 214 1.39 -40.92 -27.03
C GLY A 214 2.28 -39.82 -26.44
N PHE A 215 1.71 -38.75 -25.89
CA PHE A 215 2.46 -37.68 -25.24
C PHE A 215 2.53 -37.90 -23.73
N ASP A 216 3.72 -37.74 -23.15
CA ASP A 216 3.90 -37.72 -21.71
C ASP A 216 3.35 -36.39 -21.15
N ALA A 217 2.12 -36.44 -20.63
CA ALA A 217 1.47 -35.32 -19.97
C ALA A 217 1.86 -35.19 -18.49
N SER A 218 2.79 -36.02 -17.98
CA SER A 218 3.38 -35.76 -16.68
C SER A 218 4.09 -34.41 -16.73
N GLN A 219 4.04 -33.65 -15.64
CA GLN A 219 4.91 -32.49 -15.49
C GLN A 219 6.34 -33.01 -15.42
N ARG A 220 6.95 -33.31 -16.58
CA ARG A 220 8.39 -33.44 -16.67
C ARG A 220 8.91 -32.09 -16.21
N HIS A 221 9.43 -32.07 -14.98
CA HIS A 221 10.29 -31.00 -14.53
C HIS A 221 11.34 -30.85 -15.62
N PHE A 222 11.21 -29.78 -16.39
CA PHE A 222 12.04 -29.44 -17.53
C PHE A 222 13.50 -29.64 -17.14
N SER A 223 14.10 -30.77 -17.54
CA SER A 223 15.50 -31.09 -17.25
C SER A 223 16.45 -30.38 -18.22
N GLY A 224 15.90 -29.55 -19.13
CA GLY A 224 16.65 -28.65 -20.00
C GLY A 224 16.80 -27.23 -19.44
N GLY A 225 16.32 -26.99 -18.22
CA GLY A 225 16.52 -25.75 -17.50
C GLY A 225 17.58 -26.00 -16.46
N LEU A 226 18.74 -25.37 -16.66
CA LEU A 226 19.82 -25.32 -15.68
C LEU A 226 19.24 -25.26 -14.28
N ASN A 227 19.67 -26.20 -13.44
CA ASN A 227 19.21 -26.28 -12.06
C ASN A 227 19.46 -24.92 -11.39
N LYS A 228 18.65 -24.51 -10.41
CA LYS A 228 18.79 -23.17 -9.80
C LYS A 228 20.23 -22.87 -9.34
N GLN A 229 20.93 -23.90 -8.89
CA GLN A 229 22.34 -23.86 -8.51
C GLN A 229 23.32 -23.69 -9.69
N GLU A 230 22.97 -24.13 -10.90
CA GLU A 230 23.78 -23.97 -12.11
C GLU A 230 23.60 -22.57 -12.72
N MET A 231 22.39 -22.00 -12.65
CA MET A 231 22.13 -20.59 -13.03
C MET A 231 22.88 -19.60 -12.13
N GLU A 232 22.95 -19.88 -10.82
CA GLU A 232 23.70 -19.06 -9.85
C GLU A 232 25.22 -19.18 -10.02
N LYS A 233 25.73 -20.33 -10.50
CA LYS A 233 27.16 -20.51 -10.79
C LYS A 233 27.58 -19.81 -12.08
N MET A 234 26.74 -19.84 -13.11
CA MET A 234 27.05 -19.23 -14.41
C MET A 234 27.29 -17.71 -14.29
N THR A 235 26.54 -17.03 -13.43
CA THR A 235 26.70 -15.59 -13.17
C THR A 235 27.92 -15.26 -12.29
N ALA A 236 28.36 -16.19 -11.43
CA ALA A 236 29.55 -16.00 -10.59
C ALA A 236 30.86 -16.27 -11.36
N ASP A 237 30.88 -17.28 -12.22
CA ASP A 237 32.06 -17.65 -13.00
C ASP A 237 32.37 -16.63 -14.11
N GLU A 238 31.34 -15.96 -14.67
CA GLU A 238 31.51 -14.84 -15.61
C GLU A 238 32.12 -13.59 -14.95
N ILE A 239 31.90 -13.38 -13.64
CA ILE A 239 32.52 -12.29 -12.86
C ILE A 239 33.98 -12.62 -12.52
N ALA A 240 34.33 -13.90 -12.35
CA ALA A 240 35.70 -14.34 -12.07
C ALA A 240 36.61 -14.28 -13.30
N LEU A 241 36.06 -14.43 -14.52
CA LEU A 241 36.83 -14.38 -15.77
C LEU A 241 37.12 -12.94 -16.26
N ALA A 242 36.49 -11.94 -15.65
CA ALA A 242 36.66 -10.52 -15.97
C ALA A 242 37.58 -9.77 -14.99
N LYS A 243 38.37 -10.49 -14.18
CA LYS A 243 39.25 -9.92 -13.16
C LYS A 243 40.71 -10.31 -13.33
#